data_AF-U2KLJ3-F1
#
_entry.id   AF-U2KLJ3-F1
#
_cell.length_a   1.000
_cell.length_b   1.000
_cell.length_c   1.000
_cell.angle_alpha   90.00
_cell.angle_beta   90.00
_cell.angle_gamma   90.00
#
_symmetry.space_group_name_H-M   'P 1'
#
loop_
_entity.id
_entity.type
_entity.pdbx_description
1 polymer ?
#
loop_
_entity_poly.entity_id
_entity_poly.type
_entity_poly.pdbx_seq_one_letter_code
_entity_poly.pdbx_strand_id
1 'polypeptide(L)'
;MLNYREPNLTDNVYGRDKTTGKTDYYSYGWGDKEKHYYRGAYLDCVRAIDFVKSQTKVDQKNIYATGGSQGGCFTYVAEGLTRAFKAIAPSITGHADFEEGMKIVNWPRANFLAAKAKLGMNDDEMNRFNAYFDVMNFSAHITCPVITCFSLQDTTDPTRTNLAPFNLLSQVKSEDKVYIINPFLGHATPAEWNKRYLAFFEKYYSEKDPTGIRPINFYAYTNKQTIIYDLMGRKTLHPGKGIYIVNGKKILVK
;
A
#
# COMPACT_ATOMS: atom_id res chain seq x y z
N MET A 1 2.61 3.90 12.23
CA MET A 1 4.07 3.79 11.93
C MET A 1 4.87 4.30 13.13
N LEU A 2 5.98 3.66 13.49
CA LEU A 2 6.85 4.15 14.58
C LEU A 2 7.61 5.39 14.11
N ASN A 3 7.44 6.51 14.79
CA ASN A 3 8.14 7.76 14.51
C ASN A 3 9.38 7.86 15.41
N TYR A 4 10.51 7.38 14.93
CA TYR A 4 11.77 7.35 15.69
C TYR A 4 12.48 8.72 15.83
N ARG A 5 11.77 9.83 15.63
CA ARG A 5 12.32 11.19 15.77
C ARG A 5 11.73 11.87 16.99
N GLU A 6 12.60 12.47 17.82
CA GLU A 6 12.18 13.41 18.86
C GLU A 6 11.25 14.50 18.28
N PRO A 7 10.20 14.93 19.01
CA PRO A 7 9.78 14.48 20.35
C PRO A 7 8.92 13.19 20.35
N ASN A 8 8.61 12.62 19.19
CA ASN A 8 7.58 11.57 19.04
C ASN A 8 8.05 10.17 19.47
N LEU A 9 9.25 10.05 20.03
CA LEU A 9 9.79 8.77 20.51
C LEU A 9 8.95 8.22 21.67
N THR A 10 8.42 9.09 22.53
CA THR A 10 7.52 8.73 23.64
C THR A 10 6.13 8.31 23.18
N ASP A 11 5.77 8.57 21.92
CA ASP A 11 4.46 8.21 21.36
C ASP A 11 4.49 6.82 20.70
N ASN A 12 5.66 6.20 20.58
CA ASN A 12 5.88 4.87 20.01
C ASN A 12 5.57 3.72 20.99
N VAL A 13 4.62 3.89 21.91
CA VAL A 13 4.30 2.91 22.98
C VAL A 13 3.14 1.99 22.56
N TYR A 14 3.08 1.61 21.29
CA TYR A 14 2.10 0.64 20.82
C TYR A 14 2.62 -0.75 21.14
N GLY A 15 1.98 -1.43 22.10
CA GLY A 15 2.09 -2.88 22.29
C GLY A 15 3.49 -3.43 22.59
N ARG A 16 4.50 -2.58 22.84
CA ARG A 16 5.86 -3.01 23.11
C ARG A 16 5.97 -3.50 24.55
N ASP A 17 6.13 -4.81 24.67
CA ASP A 17 6.41 -5.46 25.94
C ASP A 17 7.80 -5.03 26.44
N LYS A 18 7.86 -4.45 27.65
CA LYS A 18 9.10 -3.89 28.21
C LYS A 18 10.13 -4.95 28.59
N THR A 19 9.70 -6.20 28.76
CA THR A 19 10.53 -7.32 29.22
C THR A 19 11.11 -8.11 28.05
N THR A 20 10.30 -8.35 27.02
CA THR A 20 10.66 -9.13 25.83
C THR A 20 11.05 -8.26 24.64
N GLY A 21 10.72 -6.96 24.68
CA GLY A 21 10.96 -6.01 23.59
C GLY A 21 10.06 -6.21 22.37
N LYS A 22 9.20 -7.24 22.36
CA LYS A 22 8.29 -7.56 21.26
C LYS A 22 7.13 -6.59 21.22
N THR A 23 6.70 -6.24 20.03
CA THR A 23 5.52 -5.41 19.83
C THR A 23 4.34 -6.25 19.34
N ASP A 24 3.22 -6.18 20.06
CA ASP A 24 1.94 -6.71 19.61
C ASP A 24 1.05 -5.59 19.08
N TYR A 25 0.93 -5.50 17.76
CA TYR A 25 -0.03 -4.59 17.11
C TYR A 25 -1.42 -5.22 16.93
N TYR A 26 -1.50 -6.55 16.88
CA TYR A 26 -2.72 -7.28 16.55
C TYR A 26 -3.75 -7.24 17.67
N SER A 27 -3.33 -7.31 18.93
CA SER A 27 -4.26 -7.21 20.07
C SER A 27 -4.18 -5.88 20.82
N TYR A 28 -3.36 -4.92 20.36
CA TYR A 28 -3.27 -3.62 21.03
C TYR A 28 -4.58 -2.84 20.96
N GLY A 29 -5.09 -2.42 22.12
CA GLY A 29 -6.36 -1.71 22.22
C GLY A 29 -7.58 -2.58 21.88
N TRP A 30 -7.46 -3.91 21.90
CA TRP A 30 -8.60 -4.81 21.69
C TRP A 30 -9.74 -4.55 22.67
N GLY A 31 -10.98 -4.73 22.21
CA GLY A 31 -12.20 -4.41 22.94
C GLY A 31 -12.63 -2.95 22.88
N ASP A 32 -11.79 -2.06 22.38
CA ASP A 32 -12.13 -0.67 22.11
C ASP A 32 -11.69 -0.28 20.69
N LYS A 33 -12.66 -0.19 19.77
CA LYS A 33 -12.38 0.10 18.35
C LYS A 33 -11.62 1.42 18.19
N GLU A 34 -11.88 2.40 19.04
CA GLU A 34 -11.27 3.73 18.97
C GLU A 34 -9.81 3.72 19.42
N LYS A 35 -9.42 2.76 20.26
CA LYS A 35 -8.05 2.59 20.76
C LYS A 35 -7.27 1.49 20.03
N HIS A 36 -7.93 0.72 19.18
CA HIS A 36 -7.29 -0.36 18.45
C HIS A 36 -6.25 0.17 17.47
N TYR A 37 -5.06 -0.45 17.44
CA TYR A 37 -3.95 0.00 16.61
C TYR A 37 -4.33 0.12 15.13
N TYR A 38 -5.04 -0.87 14.58
CA TYR A 38 -5.38 -0.88 13.17
C TYR A 38 -6.39 0.20 12.76
N ARG A 39 -7.17 0.77 13.70
CA ARG A 39 -7.97 1.96 13.39
C ARG A 39 -7.07 3.12 12.99
N GLY A 40 -6.03 3.40 13.79
CA GLY A 40 -5.04 4.43 13.49
C GLY A 40 -4.28 4.14 12.20
N ALA A 41 -3.78 2.91 12.04
CA ALA A 41 -3.04 2.52 10.84
C ALA A 41 -3.89 2.65 9.55
N TYR A 42 -5.18 2.30 9.59
CA TYR A 42 -6.06 2.43 8.44
C TYR A 42 -6.39 3.89 8.12
N LEU A 43 -6.55 4.74 9.15
CA LEU A 43 -6.69 6.18 8.95
C LEU A 43 -5.42 6.82 8.38
N ASP A 44 -4.24 6.34 8.77
CA ASP A 44 -2.97 6.77 8.17
C ASP A 44 -2.92 6.45 6.67
N CYS A 45 -3.46 5.30 6.24
CA CYS A 45 -3.57 4.97 4.81
C CYS A 45 -4.43 5.99 4.05
N VAL A 46 -5.57 6.40 4.62
CA VAL A 46 -6.44 7.44 4.05
C VAL A 46 -5.70 8.78 3.97
N ARG A 47 -5.08 9.21 5.08
CA ARG A 47 -4.37 10.49 5.15
C ARG A 47 -3.13 10.53 4.26
N ALA A 48 -2.46 9.39 4.05
CA ALA A 48 -1.33 9.31 3.13
C ALA A 48 -1.75 9.63 1.70
N ILE A 49 -2.95 9.18 1.29
CA ILE A 49 -3.51 9.49 -0.03
C ILE A 49 -3.87 10.97 -0.13
N ASP A 50 -4.50 11.55 0.91
CA ASP A 50 -4.79 12.99 0.95
C ASP A 50 -3.51 13.82 0.78
N PHE A 51 -2.45 13.42 1.49
CA PHE A 51 -1.14 14.06 1.36
C PHE A 51 -0.59 13.94 -0.07
N VAL A 52 -0.62 12.75 -0.67
CA VAL A 52 -0.17 12.53 -2.06
C VAL A 52 -0.96 13.41 -3.02
N LYS A 53 -2.30 13.43 -2.93
CA LYS A 53 -3.17 14.24 -3.80
C LYS A 53 -2.97 15.75 -3.61
N SER A 54 -2.52 16.20 -2.44
CA SER A 54 -2.22 17.62 -2.19
C SER A 54 -0.97 18.15 -2.93
N GLN A 55 -0.12 17.26 -3.44
CA GLN A 55 1.12 17.67 -4.12
C GLN A 55 0.85 18.11 -5.57
N THR A 56 1.27 19.32 -5.94
CA THR A 56 1.04 19.90 -7.28
C THR A 56 1.68 19.12 -8.43
N LYS A 57 2.66 18.25 -8.13
CA LYS A 57 3.36 17.42 -9.12
C LYS A 57 2.76 16.02 -9.29
N VAL A 58 1.77 15.66 -8.47
CA VAL A 58 1.16 14.33 -8.53
C VAL A 58 0.12 14.30 -9.65
N ASP A 59 0.22 13.27 -10.49
CA ASP A 59 -0.82 12.94 -11.44
C ASP A 59 -1.93 12.14 -10.73
N GLN A 60 -3.00 12.84 -10.37
CA GLN A 60 -4.11 12.23 -9.64
C GLN A 60 -4.92 11.22 -10.47
N LYS A 61 -4.77 11.18 -11.81
CA LYS A 61 -5.44 10.20 -12.66
C LYS A 61 -4.74 8.84 -12.65
N ASN A 62 -3.47 8.81 -12.26
CA ASN A 62 -2.58 7.64 -12.36
C ASN A 62 -1.90 7.32 -11.01
N ILE A 63 -2.69 7.28 -9.93
CA ILE A 63 -2.22 6.83 -8.62
C ILE A 63 -2.40 5.32 -8.52
N TYR A 64 -1.36 4.61 -8.08
CA TYR A 64 -1.37 3.16 -7.89
C TYR A 64 -0.87 2.82 -6.49
N ALA A 65 -1.22 1.64 -5.97
CA ALA A 65 -0.69 1.14 -4.70
C ALA A 65 -0.26 -0.33 -4.80
N THR A 66 0.77 -0.67 -4.05
CA THR A 66 1.31 -2.03 -3.92
C THR A 66 1.79 -2.24 -2.50
N GLY A 67 1.74 -3.48 -2.02
CA GLY A 67 2.22 -3.84 -0.71
C GLY A 67 2.09 -5.33 -0.45
N GLY A 68 3.07 -5.89 0.27
CA GLY A 68 3.11 -7.29 0.68
C GLY A 68 2.73 -7.49 2.14
N SER A 69 2.12 -8.64 2.50
CA SER A 69 1.74 -8.99 3.87
C SER A 69 0.86 -7.91 4.51
N GLN A 70 1.30 -7.27 5.60
CA GLN A 70 0.60 -6.12 6.19
C GLN A 70 0.42 -4.96 5.19
N GLY A 71 1.38 -4.73 4.30
CA GLY A 71 1.24 -3.73 3.23
C GLY A 71 0.16 -4.11 2.21
N GLY A 72 -0.10 -5.40 2.01
CA GLY A 72 -1.22 -5.88 1.18
C GLY A 72 -2.57 -5.55 1.81
N CYS A 73 -2.68 -5.74 3.13
CA CYS A 73 -3.84 -5.29 3.90
C CYS A 73 -4.09 -3.80 3.73
N PHE A 74 -3.05 -2.99 3.94
CA PHE A 74 -3.15 -1.53 3.79
C PHE A 74 -3.51 -1.11 2.37
N THR A 75 -3.03 -1.82 1.36
CA THR A 75 -3.38 -1.56 -0.05
C THR A 75 -4.89 -1.75 -0.29
N TYR A 76 -5.45 -2.89 0.16
CA TYR A 76 -6.88 -3.16 0.02
C TYR A 76 -7.74 -2.18 0.83
N VAL A 77 -7.39 -1.92 2.09
CA VAL A 77 -8.11 -0.98 2.97
C VAL A 77 -8.10 0.43 2.39
N ALA A 78 -6.93 0.88 1.93
CA ALA A 78 -6.78 2.21 1.35
C ALA A 78 -7.70 2.38 0.13
N GLU A 79 -7.75 1.40 -0.77
CA GLU A 79 -8.67 1.44 -1.91
C GLU A 79 -10.13 1.36 -1.48
N GLY A 80 -10.48 0.42 -0.59
CA GLY A 80 -11.84 0.23 -0.11
C GLY A 80 -12.43 1.47 0.58
N LEU A 81 -11.58 2.26 1.25
CA LEU A 81 -12.01 3.48 1.95
C LEU A 81 -11.96 4.75 1.08
N THR A 82 -11.07 4.83 0.09
CA THR A 82 -10.82 6.10 -0.63
C THR A 82 -11.14 6.06 -2.12
N ARG A 83 -11.15 4.87 -2.73
CA ARG A 83 -11.27 4.67 -4.19
C ARG A 83 -10.31 5.54 -4.99
N ALA A 84 -9.11 5.73 -4.46
CA ALA A 84 -8.15 6.69 -4.99
C ALA A 84 -7.27 6.11 -6.09
N PHE A 85 -7.24 4.78 -6.25
CA PHE A 85 -6.28 4.13 -7.11
C PHE A 85 -6.86 3.78 -8.47
N LYS A 86 -6.01 3.92 -9.48
CA LYS A 86 -6.29 3.48 -10.84
C LYS A 86 -6.18 1.97 -10.98
N ALA A 87 -5.27 1.35 -10.23
CA ALA A 87 -5.15 -0.09 -10.02
C ALA A 87 -4.30 -0.36 -8.76
N ILE A 88 -4.46 -1.54 -8.17
CA ILE A 88 -3.71 -1.96 -6.97
C ILE A 88 -3.04 -3.33 -7.12
N ALA A 89 -1.97 -3.55 -6.36
CA ALA A 89 -1.20 -4.78 -6.34
C ALA A 89 -0.89 -5.30 -4.92
N PRO A 90 -1.91 -5.65 -4.12
CA PRO A 90 -1.69 -6.32 -2.83
C PRO A 90 -1.12 -7.73 -3.06
N SER A 91 -0.12 -8.14 -2.29
CA SER A 91 0.49 -9.47 -2.40
C SER A 91 0.62 -10.16 -1.06
N ILE A 92 0.51 -11.50 -1.05
CA ILE A 92 0.67 -12.34 0.16
C ILE A 92 0.03 -11.68 1.40
N THR A 93 -1.20 -11.16 1.22
CA THR A 93 -1.88 -10.23 2.12
C THR A 93 -2.14 -10.84 3.48
N GLY A 94 -1.63 -10.21 4.54
CA GLY A 94 -2.03 -10.56 5.90
C GLY A 94 -3.34 -9.90 6.30
N HIS A 95 -3.79 -10.15 7.53
CA HIS A 95 -5.03 -9.56 8.09
C HIS A 95 -6.31 -9.96 7.34
N ALA A 96 -6.33 -11.15 6.75
CA ALA A 96 -7.46 -11.68 6.03
C ALA A 96 -8.05 -12.89 6.73
N ASP A 97 -9.38 -12.96 6.77
CA ASP A 97 -10.14 -14.12 7.29
C ASP A 97 -9.61 -14.55 8.67
N PHE A 98 -9.68 -13.65 9.64
CA PHE A 98 -9.11 -13.87 10.96
C PHE A 98 -9.68 -15.10 11.65
N GLU A 99 -10.98 -15.36 11.46
CA GLU A 99 -11.66 -16.51 12.04
C GLU A 99 -11.05 -17.82 11.54
N GLU A 100 -10.81 -17.95 10.23
CA GLU A 100 -10.12 -19.13 9.72
C GLU A 100 -8.63 -19.12 10.05
N GLY A 101 -7.96 -17.98 9.93
CA GLY A 101 -6.54 -17.84 10.20
C GLY A 101 -6.16 -18.38 11.59
N MET A 102 -7.00 -18.12 12.60
CA MET A 102 -6.85 -18.67 13.95
C MET A 102 -6.96 -20.19 14.04
N LYS A 103 -7.49 -20.89 13.04
CA LYS A 103 -7.51 -22.36 13.01
C LYS A 103 -6.21 -22.93 12.41
N ILE A 104 -5.50 -22.14 11.61
CA ILE A 104 -4.39 -22.61 10.77
C ILE A 104 -3.02 -22.21 11.34
N VAL A 105 -2.86 -20.94 11.75
CA VAL A 105 -1.57 -20.39 12.16
C VAL A 105 -1.54 -20.04 13.65
N ASN A 106 -0.36 -20.18 14.26
CA ASN A 106 -0.19 -19.87 15.68
C ASN A 106 -0.02 -18.37 15.96
N TRP A 107 0.59 -17.63 15.04
CA TRP A 107 0.68 -16.18 15.09
C TRP A 107 -0.21 -15.59 13.98
N PRO A 108 -1.09 -14.61 14.27
CA PRO A 108 -1.27 -13.89 15.54
C PRO A 108 -2.22 -14.57 16.54
N ARG A 109 -2.74 -15.79 16.28
CA ARG A 109 -3.71 -16.50 17.13
C ARG A 109 -3.38 -16.47 18.63
N ALA A 110 -2.13 -16.71 19.01
CA ALA A 110 -1.73 -16.72 20.42
C ALA A 110 -2.00 -15.37 21.11
N ASN A 111 -1.77 -14.25 20.41
CA ASN A 111 -2.03 -12.90 20.92
C ASN A 111 -3.54 -12.68 21.07
N PHE A 112 -4.31 -13.11 20.08
CA PHE A 112 -5.77 -13.07 20.11
C PHE A 112 -6.34 -13.86 21.28
N LEU A 113 -5.95 -15.12 21.46
CA LEU A 113 -6.47 -15.93 22.58
C LEU A 113 -6.08 -15.35 23.95
N ALA A 114 -4.86 -14.83 24.10
CA ALA A 114 -4.43 -14.19 25.34
C ALA A 114 -5.23 -12.92 25.65
N ALA A 115 -5.46 -12.06 24.66
CA ALA A 115 -6.22 -10.84 24.83
C ALA A 115 -7.72 -11.10 25.05
N LYS A 116 -8.29 -12.11 24.35
CA LYS A 116 -9.67 -12.60 24.56
C LYS A 116 -9.86 -13.02 26.01
N ALA A 117 -8.97 -13.85 26.54
CA ALA A 117 -9.01 -14.32 27.92
C ALA A 117 -8.90 -13.15 28.93
N LYS A 118 -7.98 -12.21 28.69
CA LYS A 118 -7.79 -11.03 29.54
C LYS A 118 -9.03 -10.13 29.60
N LEU A 119 -9.77 -10.02 28.48
CA LEU A 119 -10.97 -9.18 28.37
C LEU A 119 -12.27 -9.93 28.74
N GLY A 120 -12.20 -11.24 29.02
CA GLY A 120 -13.38 -12.05 29.30
C GLY A 120 -14.33 -12.19 28.11
N MET A 121 -13.82 -12.05 26.87
CA MET A 121 -14.64 -12.14 25.66
C MET A 121 -14.98 -13.59 25.29
N ASN A 122 -16.17 -13.81 24.76
CA ASN A 122 -16.50 -15.04 24.03
C ASN A 122 -16.05 -14.97 22.54
N ASP A 123 -16.20 -16.06 21.80
CA ASP A 123 -15.77 -16.12 20.39
C ASP A 123 -16.55 -15.14 19.49
N ASP A 124 -17.86 -14.96 19.73
CA ASP A 124 -18.68 -14.06 18.94
C ASP A 124 -18.30 -12.58 19.15
N GLU A 125 -17.96 -12.19 20.38
CA GLU A 125 -17.46 -10.84 20.68
C GLU A 125 -16.11 -10.59 20.00
N MET A 126 -15.19 -11.55 20.08
CA MET A 126 -13.89 -11.49 19.40
C MET A 126 -14.05 -11.38 17.88
N ASN A 127 -14.86 -12.25 17.27
CA ASN A 127 -15.08 -12.27 15.83
C ASN A 127 -15.77 -10.99 15.35
N ARG A 128 -16.77 -10.49 16.08
CA ARG A 128 -17.41 -9.19 15.78
C ARG A 128 -16.43 -8.03 15.87
N PHE A 129 -15.52 -8.05 16.84
CA PHE A 129 -14.48 -7.04 16.93
C PHE A 129 -13.52 -7.12 15.73
N ASN A 130 -13.00 -8.32 15.45
CA ASN A 130 -12.06 -8.57 14.36
C ASN A 130 -12.64 -8.22 12.99
N ALA A 131 -13.95 -8.40 12.80
CA ALA A 131 -14.63 -8.05 11.55
C ALA A 131 -14.44 -6.57 11.14
N TYR A 132 -14.26 -5.64 12.08
CA TYR A 132 -13.98 -4.24 11.73
C TYR A 132 -12.61 -4.02 11.07
N PHE A 133 -11.68 -4.94 11.30
CA PHE A 133 -10.29 -4.82 10.88
C PHE A 133 -9.86 -5.91 9.91
N ASP A 134 -10.72 -6.89 9.63
CA ASP A 134 -10.49 -7.93 8.64
C ASP A 134 -10.52 -7.33 7.23
N VAL A 135 -9.41 -7.45 6.51
CA VAL A 135 -9.26 -6.88 5.17
C VAL A 135 -10.32 -7.41 4.19
N MET A 136 -10.81 -8.64 4.39
CA MET A 136 -11.79 -9.25 3.50
C MET A 136 -13.10 -8.46 3.45
N ASN A 137 -13.43 -7.75 4.54
CA ASN A 137 -14.65 -6.93 4.64
C ASN A 137 -14.56 -5.61 3.87
N PHE A 138 -13.36 -5.19 3.45
CA PHE A 138 -13.17 -4.02 2.61
C PHE A 138 -13.29 -4.35 1.12
N SER A 139 -13.13 -5.62 0.74
CA SER A 139 -13.09 -6.06 -0.66
C SER A 139 -14.34 -5.71 -1.47
N ALA A 140 -15.51 -5.67 -0.85
CA ALA A 140 -16.75 -5.29 -1.53
C ALA A 140 -16.78 -3.81 -1.97
N HIS A 141 -15.92 -2.97 -1.41
CA HIS A 141 -15.83 -1.55 -1.75
C HIS A 141 -14.80 -1.23 -2.83
N ILE A 142 -14.00 -2.22 -3.22
CA ILE A 142 -12.89 -2.08 -4.17
C ILE A 142 -13.42 -2.12 -5.59
N THR A 143 -13.16 -1.04 -6.32
CA THR A 143 -13.70 -0.84 -7.68
C THR A 143 -12.63 -0.83 -8.76
N CYS A 144 -11.36 -0.63 -8.40
CA CYS A 144 -10.27 -0.62 -9.36
C CYS A 144 -9.77 -2.03 -9.73
N PRO A 145 -9.08 -2.20 -10.87
CA PRO A 145 -8.34 -3.41 -11.20
C PRO A 145 -7.35 -3.85 -10.12
N VAL A 146 -7.19 -5.16 -9.97
CA VAL A 146 -6.36 -5.79 -8.92
C VAL A 146 -5.48 -6.87 -9.52
N ILE A 147 -4.18 -6.82 -9.23
CA ILE A 147 -3.26 -7.94 -9.41
C ILE A 147 -2.74 -8.43 -8.05
N THR A 148 -2.73 -9.73 -7.81
CA THR A 148 -2.18 -10.31 -6.58
C THR A 148 -1.26 -11.49 -6.84
N CYS A 149 -0.53 -11.92 -5.82
CA CYS A 149 0.11 -13.22 -5.82
C CYS A 149 -0.06 -13.94 -4.47
N PHE A 150 -0.14 -15.26 -4.56
CA PHE A 150 -0.32 -16.18 -3.46
C PHE A 150 0.85 -17.15 -3.41
N SER A 151 1.25 -17.55 -2.20
CA SER A 151 2.36 -18.47 -1.98
C SER A 151 1.88 -19.66 -1.17
N LEU A 152 1.95 -20.86 -1.75
CA LEU A 152 1.27 -22.05 -1.21
C LEU A 152 1.97 -22.66 0.01
N GLN A 153 3.25 -22.36 0.23
CA GLN A 153 3.99 -22.79 1.43
C GLN A 153 4.02 -21.70 2.51
N ASP A 154 3.23 -20.64 2.37
CA ASP A 154 3.19 -19.53 3.33
C ASP A 154 2.53 -19.97 4.64
N THR A 155 3.33 -20.02 5.70
CA THR A 155 2.90 -20.37 7.06
C THR A 155 2.62 -19.15 7.94
N THR A 156 2.77 -17.94 7.39
CA THR A 156 2.46 -16.68 8.06
C THR A 156 1.09 -16.18 7.66
N ASP A 157 0.86 -16.06 6.34
CA ASP A 157 -0.39 -15.58 5.74
C ASP A 157 -0.94 -16.65 4.77
N PRO A 158 -1.46 -17.79 5.27
CA PRO A 158 -1.78 -18.96 4.45
C PRO A 158 -2.70 -18.62 3.28
N THR A 159 -2.47 -19.25 2.13
CA THR A 159 -3.23 -18.96 0.90
C THR A 159 -4.75 -19.05 1.08
N ARG A 160 -5.26 -19.93 1.96
CA ARG A 160 -6.71 -20.00 2.27
C ARG A 160 -7.26 -18.67 2.76
N THR A 161 -6.55 -18.02 3.69
CA THR A 161 -6.93 -16.69 4.22
C THR A 161 -6.68 -15.60 3.19
N ASN A 162 -5.55 -15.66 2.49
CA ASN A 162 -5.12 -14.70 1.48
C ASN A 162 -6.10 -14.58 0.29
N LEU A 163 -6.72 -15.70 -0.09
CA LEU A 163 -7.70 -15.76 -1.18
C LEU A 163 -9.02 -15.08 -0.84
N ALA A 164 -9.41 -15.02 0.44
CA ALA A 164 -10.69 -14.45 0.86
C ALA A 164 -10.92 -13.03 0.33
N PRO A 165 -10.04 -12.04 0.56
CA PRO A 165 -10.24 -10.70 0.04
C PRO A 165 -10.30 -10.63 -1.49
N PHE A 166 -9.52 -11.46 -2.20
CA PHE A 166 -9.52 -11.48 -3.65
C PHE A 166 -10.82 -12.05 -4.24
N ASN A 167 -11.34 -13.13 -3.66
CA ASN A 167 -12.59 -13.75 -4.08
C ASN A 167 -13.80 -12.82 -3.84
N LEU A 168 -13.73 -11.97 -2.82
CA LEU A 168 -14.80 -11.04 -2.42
C LEU A 168 -14.80 -9.71 -3.19
N LEU A 169 -13.94 -9.54 -4.19
CA LEU A 169 -13.88 -8.35 -5.07
C LEU A 169 -15.12 -8.23 -5.99
N SER A 170 -16.32 -8.08 -5.43
CA SER A 170 -17.59 -8.14 -6.18
C SER A 170 -17.79 -7.01 -7.20
N GLN A 171 -17.12 -5.87 -7.02
CA GLN A 171 -17.24 -4.69 -7.90
C GLN A 171 -16.13 -4.60 -8.95
N VAL A 172 -15.13 -5.47 -8.91
CA VAL A 172 -14.05 -5.53 -9.91
C VAL A 172 -14.46 -6.49 -11.03
N LYS A 173 -14.25 -6.10 -12.28
CA LYS A 173 -14.54 -6.96 -13.43
C LYS A 173 -13.61 -8.17 -13.45
N SER A 174 -14.09 -9.31 -13.95
CA SER A 174 -13.32 -10.55 -13.96
C SER A 174 -12.00 -10.44 -14.75
N GLU A 175 -12.01 -9.71 -15.87
CA GLU A 175 -10.82 -9.44 -16.68
C GLU A 175 -9.78 -8.54 -15.98
N ASP A 176 -10.21 -7.80 -14.97
CA ASP A 176 -9.39 -6.87 -14.18
C ASP A 176 -8.93 -7.50 -12.85
N LYS A 177 -9.23 -8.79 -12.62
CA LYS A 177 -8.76 -9.59 -11.48
C LYS A 177 -7.67 -10.57 -11.93
N VAL A 178 -6.43 -10.24 -11.63
CA VAL A 178 -5.27 -11.07 -11.99
C VAL A 178 -4.63 -11.65 -10.74
N TYR A 179 -4.28 -12.93 -10.75
CA TYR A 179 -3.52 -13.53 -9.68
C TYR A 179 -2.41 -14.45 -10.19
N ILE A 180 -1.42 -14.69 -9.33
CA ILE A 180 -0.32 -15.62 -9.57
C ILE A 180 -0.23 -16.56 -8.38
N ILE A 181 -0.11 -17.85 -8.63
CA ILE A 181 0.10 -18.86 -7.58
C ILE A 181 1.54 -19.34 -7.64
N ASN A 182 2.23 -19.27 -6.50
CA ASN A 182 3.61 -19.74 -6.34
C ASN A 182 3.59 -21.03 -5.50
N PRO A 183 3.79 -22.21 -6.11
CA PRO A 183 3.60 -23.48 -5.41
C PRO A 183 4.65 -23.77 -4.33
N PHE A 184 5.86 -23.21 -4.47
CA PHE A 184 7.01 -23.53 -3.63
C PHE A 184 7.49 -22.38 -2.74
N LEU A 185 6.88 -21.19 -2.85
CA LEU A 185 7.27 -20.06 -2.01
C LEU A 185 6.55 -20.12 -0.66
N GLY A 186 7.29 -19.78 0.40
CA GLY A 186 6.76 -19.48 1.72
C GLY A 186 6.20 -18.05 1.78
N HIS A 187 6.47 -17.33 2.87
CA HIS A 187 6.07 -15.93 3.03
C HIS A 187 6.91 -14.97 2.18
N ALA A 188 6.76 -15.06 0.86
CA ALA A 188 7.53 -14.32 -0.13
C ALA A 188 6.75 -14.15 -1.44
N THR A 189 7.10 -13.12 -2.20
CA THR A 189 6.62 -12.88 -3.56
C THR A 189 7.61 -13.46 -4.59
N PRO A 190 7.19 -13.74 -5.83
CA PRO A 190 8.12 -14.16 -6.88
C PRO A 190 9.13 -13.05 -7.19
N ALA A 191 10.34 -13.42 -7.64
CA ALA A 191 11.41 -12.47 -7.94
C ALA A 191 10.97 -11.37 -8.93
N GLU A 192 10.14 -11.74 -9.92
CA GLU A 192 9.62 -10.83 -10.94
C GLU A 192 8.37 -10.06 -10.51
N TRP A 193 7.95 -10.10 -9.24
CA TRP A 193 6.69 -9.50 -8.79
C TRP A 193 6.59 -8.02 -9.15
N ASN A 194 7.66 -7.26 -8.93
CA ASN A 194 7.73 -5.84 -9.26
C ASN A 194 7.47 -5.56 -10.74
N LYS A 195 8.14 -6.33 -11.62
CA LYS A 195 7.96 -6.21 -13.07
C LYS A 195 6.53 -6.52 -13.48
N ARG A 196 5.91 -7.53 -12.84
CA ARG A 196 4.56 -7.99 -13.18
C ARG A 196 3.49 -6.99 -12.80
N TYR A 197 3.51 -6.45 -11.58
CA TYR A 197 2.49 -5.45 -11.21
C TYR A 197 2.70 -4.13 -11.93
N LEU A 198 3.94 -3.73 -12.24
CA LEU A 198 4.19 -2.53 -13.06
C LEU A 198 3.63 -2.70 -14.48
N ALA A 199 3.86 -3.88 -15.09
CA ALA A 199 3.28 -4.19 -16.39
C ALA A 199 1.73 -4.26 -16.35
N PHE A 200 1.15 -4.65 -15.21
CA PHE A 200 -0.29 -4.59 -15.00
C PHE A 200 -0.80 -3.14 -14.91
N PHE A 201 -0.14 -2.28 -14.11
CA PHE A 201 -0.49 -0.86 -13.99
C PHE A 201 -0.41 -0.12 -15.32
N GLU A 202 0.62 -0.39 -16.14
CA GLU A 202 0.79 0.22 -17.46
C GLU A 202 -0.43 0.02 -18.38
N LYS A 203 -1.16 -1.10 -18.24
CA LYS A 203 -2.39 -1.35 -19.03
C LYS A 203 -3.50 -0.34 -18.75
N TYR A 204 -3.52 0.25 -17.55
CA TYR A 204 -4.55 1.18 -17.10
C TYR A 204 -4.08 2.64 -17.11
N TYR A 205 -2.82 2.89 -17.48
CA TYR A 205 -2.26 4.22 -17.50
C TYR A 205 -2.94 5.11 -18.55
N SER A 206 -3.52 6.22 -18.08
CA SER A 206 -4.23 7.18 -18.94
C SER A 206 -3.39 8.46 -19.11
N GLU A 207 -2.93 8.74 -20.34
CA GLU A 207 -2.11 9.91 -20.80
C GLU A 207 -0.58 9.76 -20.73
N LYS A 208 0.06 9.58 -21.90
CA LYS A 208 1.52 9.48 -22.09
C LYS A 208 2.28 10.80 -21.98
N ASP A 209 1.59 11.91 -21.75
CA ASP A 209 2.24 13.22 -21.68
C ASP A 209 2.80 13.46 -20.27
N PRO A 210 4.11 13.68 -20.12
CA PRO A 210 4.72 13.89 -18.82
C PRO A 210 4.18 15.19 -18.20
N THR A 211 3.39 15.05 -17.14
CA THR A 211 2.76 16.14 -16.37
C THR A 211 3.76 17.13 -15.77
N GLY A 212 5.06 16.78 -15.75
CA GLY A 212 6.15 17.61 -15.26
C GLY A 212 7.20 18.06 -16.29
N ILE A 213 7.08 17.68 -17.57
CA ILE A 213 8.07 18.02 -18.61
C ILE A 213 7.37 18.75 -19.74
N ARG A 214 7.67 20.04 -19.89
CA ARG A 214 7.11 20.84 -20.98
C ARG A 214 7.99 20.69 -22.24
N PRO A 215 7.44 20.28 -23.39
CA PRO A 215 8.15 20.40 -24.66
C PRO A 215 8.33 21.89 -24.95
N ILE A 216 9.54 22.31 -25.28
CA ILE A 216 9.78 23.67 -25.77
C ILE A 216 10.61 23.62 -27.05
N ASN A 217 10.31 24.52 -27.98
CA ASN A 217 11.18 24.80 -29.09
C ASN A 217 12.34 25.68 -28.58
N PHE A 218 13.55 25.13 -28.55
CA PHE A 218 14.71 25.76 -27.92
C PHE A 218 15.00 27.16 -28.46
N TYR A 219 14.78 27.37 -29.76
CA TYR A 219 14.99 28.65 -30.45
C TYR A 219 14.08 29.79 -29.99
N ALA A 220 12.99 29.50 -29.25
CA ALA A 220 12.13 30.54 -28.70
C ALA A 220 12.68 31.16 -27.38
N TYR A 221 13.65 30.51 -26.72
CA TYR A 221 14.19 30.91 -25.41
C TYR A 221 15.59 31.56 -25.49
N THR A 222 16.21 31.61 -26.67
CA THR A 222 17.57 32.17 -26.86
C THR A 222 17.61 33.70 -26.83
N ASN A 223 16.48 34.39 -26.81
CA ASN A 223 16.44 35.86 -26.88
C ASN A 223 16.61 36.60 -25.55
N LYS A 224 16.79 35.91 -24.41
CA LYS A 224 17.27 36.49 -23.15
C LYS A 224 18.09 35.45 -22.40
N GLN A 225 19.05 35.90 -21.59
CA GLN A 225 19.99 35.14 -20.73
C GLN A 225 19.33 34.04 -19.87
N THR A 226 18.85 32.98 -20.50
CA THR A 226 18.15 31.90 -19.82
C THR A 226 19.19 30.93 -19.31
N ILE A 227 19.33 30.82 -17.99
CA ILE A 227 20.26 29.89 -17.36
C ILE A 227 19.63 28.50 -17.39
N ILE A 228 20.38 27.54 -17.95
CA ILE A 228 19.95 26.16 -18.16
C ILE A 228 20.84 25.25 -17.33
N TYR A 229 20.24 24.31 -16.62
CA TYR A 229 20.96 23.27 -15.89
C TYR A 229 20.62 21.89 -16.45
N ASP A 230 21.59 20.99 -16.51
CA ASP A 230 21.28 19.57 -16.72
C ASP A 230 20.66 18.95 -15.46
N LEU A 231 20.28 17.67 -15.54
CA LEU A 231 19.69 16.96 -14.40
C LEU A 231 20.64 16.79 -13.20
N MET A 232 21.95 17.01 -13.39
CA MET A 232 22.96 17.00 -12.33
C MET A 232 23.15 18.39 -11.70
N GLY A 233 22.37 19.40 -12.12
CA GLY A 233 22.47 20.76 -11.63
C GLY A 233 23.67 21.53 -12.19
N ARG A 234 24.31 21.06 -13.28
CA ARG A 234 25.42 21.76 -13.93
C ARG A 234 24.87 22.74 -14.95
N LYS A 235 25.33 23.98 -14.89
CA LYS A 235 24.97 25.00 -15.89
C LYS A 235 25.50 24.58 -17.27
N THR A 236 24.65 24.63 -18.29
CA THR A 236 25.03 24.38 -19.69
C THR A 236 24.63 25.55 -20.58
N LEU A 237 25.50 25.90 -21.53
CA LEU A 237 25.22 26.92 -22.55
C LEU A 237 24.80 26.29 -23.89
N HIS A 238 24.99 24.97 -24.05
CA HIS A 238 24.75 24.23 -25.27
C HIS A 238 24.06 22.89 -24.94
N PRO A 239 22.79 22.90 -24.51
CA PRO A 239 22.06 21.68 -24.24
C PRO A 239 21.89 20.87 -25.53
N GLY A 240 22.25 19.58 -25.47
CA GLY A 240 21.93 18.61 -26.51
C GLY A 240 20.51 18.09 -26.37
N LYS A 241 20.18 16.98 -27.04
CA LYS A 241 18.91 16.28 -26.81
C LYS A 241 18.88 15.72 -25.39
N GLY A 242 17.83 16.02 -24.64
CA GLY A 242 17.73 15.57 -23.24
C GLY A 242 16.79 16.40 -22.38
N ILE A 243 16.76 16.09 -21.08
CA ILE A 243 15.96 16.80 -20.09
C ILE A 243 16.84 17.82 -19.36
N TYR A 244 16.36 19.05 -19.26
CA TYR A 244 17.05 20.16 -18.60
C TYR A 244 16.14 20.88 -17.62
N ILE A 245 16.72 21.67 -16.72
CA ILE A 245 16.02 22.55 -15.79
C ILE A 245 16.23 24.00 -16.25
N VAL A 246 15.14 24.68 -16.55
CA VAL A 246 15.13 26.09 -16.95
C VAL A 246 14.15 26.84 -16.08
N ASN A 247 14.62 27.87 -15.37
CA ASN A 247 13.82 28.65 -14.42
C ASN A 247 13.02 27.74 -13.44
N GLY A 248 13.67 26.68 -12.94
CA GLY A 248 13.08 25.72 -12.00
C GLY A 248 12.10 24.71 -12.61
N LYS A 249 11.90 24.70 -13.93
CA LYS A 249 11.00 23.76 -14.63
C LYS A 249 11.79 22.74 -15.44
N LYS A 250 11.37 21.47 -15.41
CA LYS A 250 11.93 20.43 -16.29
C LYS A 250 11.39 20.63 -17.71
N ILE A 251 12.29 20.62 -18.67
CA ILE A 251 12.02 20.81 -20.09
C ILE A 251 12.65 19.67 -20.89
N LEU A 252 12.00 19.26 -21.99
CA LEU A 252 12.57 18.32 -22.94
C LEU A 252 13.09 19.08 -24.16
N VAL A 253 14.39 18.95 -24.43
CA VAL A 253 15.02 19.41 -25.67
C VAL A 253 15.03 18.22 -26.63
N LYS A 254 14.28 18.32 -27.73
CA LYS A 254 14.06 17.27 -28.74
C LYS A 254 15.09 17.28 -29.86
#